data_AF-A0A3R6IEI1-F1
#
_entry.id   AF-A0A3R6IEI1-F1
#
_cell.length_a   1.000
_cell.length_b   1.000
_cell.length_c   1.000
_cell.angle_alpha   90.00
_cell.angle_beta   90.00
_cell.angle_gamma   90.00
#
_symmetry.space_group_name_H-M   'P 1'
#
loop_
_entity.id
_entity.type
_entity.pdbx_description
1 polymer ?
#
loop_
_entity_poly.entity_id
_entity_poly.type
_entity_poly.pdbx_seq_one_letter_code
_entity_poly.pdbx_strand_id
1 'polypeptide(L)'
;MKTFQCRVCGATFASQDDIEEDVHGTGFWCPECEGFTPYAGIIRTIDLSVCLETKAGDCRERQMDELAKSDLQGRLSPLRYPGGKGKMLRQLEPHFPEHIGTMVEPFAGGAAASLAMLFAGRTDRIVLNDLDPGVCAFWTSVLECTEELLNAARNIQGTREEFLQAKRILDRPDDRLTVELAAAFLTANQLAFSGITKAGIAGDYERRWNYKKVADRIRRIAAYKDRITVMRMDALQVIEEFYWSADHFLFIDPPYVLRGKQLYREWYEMDDHKRLAGLIQDLTLSYPGCAKIVVTYDACPETEEYYDFPYVEKFYQQRNYSCGCSRSAKD
;
A
#
# COMPACT_ATOMS: atom_id res chain seq x y z
N MET A 1 16.53 34.55 27.37
CA MET A 1 16.96 33.14 27.16
C MET A 1 16.15 32.57 26.03
N LYS A 2 16.80 31.90 25.08
CA LYS A 2 16.11 31.11 24.06
C LYS A 2 15.61 29.85 24.76
N THR A 3 14.30 29.66 24.85
CA THR A 3 13.68 28.45 25.41
C THR A 3 13.36 27.49 24.28
N PHE A 4 13.62 26.20 24.49
CA PHE A 4 13.37 25.16 23.50
C PHE A 4 12.17 24.35 23.95
N GLN A 5 11.11 24.29 23.14
CA GLN A 5 9.92 23.54 23.46
C GLN A 5 9.78 22.35 22.51
N CYS A 6 9.77 21.14 23.05
CA CYS A 6 9.50 19.94 22.30
C CYS A 6 8.05 19.98 21.79
N ARG A 7 7.85 19.75 20.50
CA ARG A 7 6.50 19.73 19.90
C ARG A 7 5.83 18.35 19.96
N VAL A 8 6.58 17.32 20.35
CA VAL A 8 6.09 15.95 20.54
C VAL A 8 5.47 15.78 21.93
N CYS A 9 6.25 15.98 23.00
CA CYS A 9 5.76 15.78 24.38
C CYS A 9 5.44 17.08 25.13
N GLY A 10 5.78 18.25 24.57
CA GLY A 10 5.53 19.55 25.22
C GLY A 10 6.56 20.00 26.26
N ALA A 11 7.58 19.17 26.54
CA ALA A 11 8.66 19.51 27.47
C ALA A 11 9.39 20.81 27.04
N THR A 12 9.84 21.59 28.03
CA THR A 12 10.53 22.86 27.79
C THR A 12 11.91 22.86 28.43
N PHE A 13 12.92 23.24 27.66
CA PHE A 13 14.32 23.29 28.04
C PHE A 13 14.82 24.73 28.04
N ALA A 14 15.61 25.08 29.06
CA ALA A 14 16.01 26.45 29.34
C ALA A 14 17.31 26.84 28.62
N SER A 15 18.13 25.85 28.27
CA SER A 15 19.41 26.06 27.59
C SER A 15 19.59 25.11 26.42
N GLN A 16 20.57 25.41 25.56
CA GLN A 16 20.98 24.54 24.46
C GLN A 16 21.77 23.33 24.95
N ASP A 17 22.39 23.41 26.14
CA ASP A 17 23.12 22.30 26.75
C ASP A 17 22.17 21.19 27.24
N ASP A 18 20.87 21.49 27.34
CA ASP A 18 19.83 20.56 27.76
C ASP A 18 19.25 19.73 26.60
N ILE A 19 19.71 19.93 25.35
CA ILE A 19 19.16 19.28 24.16
C ILE A 19 20.27 18.78 23.23
N GLU A 20 19.94 17.84 22.36
CA GLU A 20 20.84 17.42 21.27
C GLU A 20 20.38 18.07 19.96
N GLU A 21 21.12 19.07 19.47
CA GLU A 21 20.80 19.71 18.19
C GLU A 21 21.22 18.85 17.00
N ASP A 22 20.42 18.90 15.94
CA ASP A 22 20.77 18.30 14.66
C ASP A 22 22.00 18.96 14.03
N VAL A 23 22.83 18.12 13.40
CA VAL A 23 24.08 18.51 12.76
C VAL A 23 23.87 19.51 11.62
N HIS A 24 22.67 19.55 11.03
CA HIS A 24 22.28 20.51 10.01
C HIS A 24 21.58 21.76 10.58
N GLY A 25 21.44 21.87 11.90
CA GLY A 25 20.80 22.98 12.59
C GLY A 25 19.30 23.11 12.28
N THR A 26 18.64 22.00 11.91
CA THR A 26 17.23 22.02 11.49
C THR A 26 16.26 21.83 12.64
N GLY A 27 16.73 21.33 13.79
CA GLY A 27 15.94 21.07 14.98
C GLY A 27 16.79 20.42 16.08
N PHE A 28 16.12 19.77 17.02
CA PHE A 28 16.76 19.07 18.14
C PHE A 28 16.00 17.81 18.56
N TRP A 29 16.70 16.83 19.14
CA TRP A 29 16.09 15.69 19.81
C TRP A 29 15.75 16.03 21.26
N CYS A 30 14.52 15.69 21.65
CA CYS A 30 14.01 15.89 22.99
C CYS A 30 14.57 14.83 23.97
N PRO A 31 15.26 15.20 25.05
CA PRO A 31 15.76 14.23 26.04
C PRO A 31 14.67 13.41 26.75
N GLU A 32 13.42 13.91 26.79
CA GLU A 32 12.32 13.26 27.53
C GLU A 32 11.58 12.21 26.70
N CYS A 33 11.50 12.39 25.37
CA CYS A 33 10.72 11.51 24.50
C CYS A 33 11.49 11.02 23.27
N GLU A 34 12.76 11.40 23.14
CA GLU A 34 13.67 11.06 22.03
C GLU A 34 13.16 11.49 20.64
N GLY A 35 12.07 12.26 20.58
CA GLY A 35 11.46 12.74 19.35
C GLY A 35 12.14 14.01 18.84
N PHE A 36 12.36 14.06 17.54
CA PHE A 36 12.91 15.22 16.85
C PHE A 36 11.88 16.36 16.77
N THR A 37 12.35 17.57 17.06
CA THR A 37 11.57 18.80 17.00
C THR A 37 12.25 19.81 16.05
N PRO A 38 11.74 20.01 14.82
CA PRO A 38 12.20 21.07 13.92
C PRO A 38 12.02 22.48 14.51
N TYR A 39 12.97 23.36 14.20
CA TYR A 39 12.89 24.78 14.52
C TYR A 39 11.81 25.51 13.70
N ALA A 40 11.44 26.71 14.14
CA ALA A 40 10.46 27.54 13.43
C ALA A 40 10.93 27.85 12.00
N GLY A 41 10.05 27.63 11.01
CA GLY A 41 10.36 27.82 9.59
C GLY A 41 10.96 26.59 8.90
N ILE A 42 11.40 25.57 9.66
CA ILE A 42 11.78 24.27 9.12
C ILE A 42 10.52 23.39 9.10
N ILE A 43 10.01 23.13 7.89
CA ILE A 43 8.73 22.42 7.71
C ILE A 43 8.93 20.98 7.25
N ARG A 44 10.03 20.68 6.54
CA ARG A 44 10.25 19.36 5.90
C ARG A 44 11.47 18.64 6.45
N THR A 45 11.33 18.12 7.66
CA THR A 45 12.19 17.02 8.13
C THR A 45 11.38 15.73 8.27
N ILE A 46 10.06 15.80 8.47
CA ILE A 46 9.20 14.62 8.63
C ILE A 46 8.30 14.48 7.40
N ASP A 47 8.62 13.50 6.55
CA ASP A 47 7.93 13.24 5.29
C ASP A 47 6.91 12.09 5.43
N LEU A 48 5.84 12.34 6.18
CA LEU A 48 4.73 11.40 6.37
C LEU A 48 3.39 12.04 5.95
N SER A 49 2.76 11.46 4.92
CA SER A 49 1.38 11.81 4.55
C SER A 49 0.44 10.62 4.80
N VAL A 50 -0.73 10.89 5.36
CA VAL A 50 -1.75 9.88 5.68
C VAL A 50 -3.05 10.20 4.95
N CYS A 51 -3.40 9.35 3.99
CA CYS A 51 -4.63 9.41 3.22
C CYS A 51 -5.73 8.61 3.94
N LEU A 52 -6.74 9.29 4.47
CA LEU A 52 -7.90 8.67 5.10
C LEU A 52 -9.08 8.62 4.13
N GLU A 53 -9.48 7.40 3.77
CA GLU A 53 -10.50 7.14 2.77
C GLU A 53 -11.91 7.15 3.39
N THR A 54 -12.72 8.12 2.99
CA THR A 54 -14.09 8.31 3.50
C THR A 54 -15.14 7.68 2.58
N LYS A 55 -16.32 7.40 3.14
CA LYS A 55 -17.47 6.90 2.36
C LYS A 55 -18.04 8.02 1.48
N ALA A 56 -18.63 7.66 0.34
CA ALA A 56 -19.35 8.61 -0.51
C ALA A 56 -20.44 9.34 0.29
N GLY A 57 -20.40 10.68 0.29
CA GLY A 57 -21.34 11.53 1.03
C GLY A 57 -20.85 11.99 2.40
N ASP A 58 -19.67 11.58 2.86
CA ASP A 58 -19.03 12.17 4.03
C ASP A 58 -18.50 13.57 3.67
N CYS A 59 -18.99 14.61 4.38
CA CYS A 59 -18.76 16.03 4.08
C CYS A 59 -17.41 16.57 4.58
N ARG A 60 -16.52 15.73 5.13
CA ARG A 60 -15.15 16.15 5.46
C ARG A 60 -14.47 16.73 4.22
N GLU A 61 -13.84 17.89 4.39
CA GLU A 61 -13.42 18.80 3.32
C GLU A 61 -12.81 18.06 2.13
N ARG A 62 -13.48 18.16 0.97
CA ARG A 62 -12.84 17.81 -0.29
C ARG A 62 -11.70 18.81 -0.50
N GLN A 63 -10.46 18.34 -0.55
CA GLN A 63 -9.45 19.03 -1.32
C GLN A 63 -9.79 18.85 -2.81
N MET A 64 -10.75 19.64 -3.29
CA MET A 64 -10.98 19.85 -4.72
C MET A 64 -10.08 20.98 -5.19
N ASP A 65 -8.77 20.77 -5.12
CA ASP A 65 -7.91 21.48 -6.04
C ASP A 65 -8.16 20.92 -7.44
N GLU A 66 -8.04 21.76 -8.48
CA GLU A 66 -8.04 21.34 -9.88
C GLU A 66 -6.86 20.38 -10.10
N LEU A 67 -7.02 19.12 -9.70
CA LEU A 67 -5.98 18.10 -9.79
C LEU A 67 -5.55 18.00 -11.25
N ALA A 68 -4.28 18.29 -11.49
CA ALA A 68 -3.66 18.24 -12.80
C ALA A 68 -3.96 16.91 -13.51
N LYS A 69 -3.92 16.91 -14.84
CA LYS A 69 -4.07 15.67 -15.61
C LYS A 69 -2.90 14.74 -15.30
N SER A 70 -3.15 13.73 -14.47
CA SER A 70 -2.23 12.61 -14.26
C SER A 70 -2.03 11.82 -15.55
N ASP A 71 -0.77 11.56 -15.90
CA ASP A 71 -0.32 10.68 -16.97
C ASP A 71 -0.20 9.21 -16.52
N LEU A 72 -0.33 8.95 -15.22
CA LEU A 72 -0.21 7.62 -14.63
C LEU A 72 -1.35 6.69 -15.08
N GLN A 73 -0.97 5.49 -15.51
CA GLN A 73 -1.91 4.48 -15.99
C GLN A 73 -2.51 3.68 -14.82
N GLY A 74 -3.81 3.85 -14.56
CA GLY A 74 -4.47 3.20 -13.42
C GLY A 74 -4.85 1.71 -13.57
N ARG A 75 -4.57 1.05 -14.71
CA ARG A 75 -4.98 -0.34 -14.99
C ARG A 75 -3.88 -1.20 -15.60
N LEU A 76 -2.75 -1.26 -14.91
CA LEU A 76 -1.56 -2.01 -15.33
C LEU A 76 -1.52 -3.44 -14.81
N SER A 77 -1.92 -3.64 -13.55
CA SER A 77 -1.91 -4.96 -12.90
C SER A 77 -2.78 -5.98 -13.66
N PRO A 78 -2.31 -7.23 -13.81
CA PRO A 78 -3.16 -8.34 -14.24
C PRO A 78 -4.26 -8.64 -13.21
N LEU A 79 -4.03 -8.32 -11.93
CA LEU A 79 -4.92 -8.64 -10.82
C LEU A 79 -6.05 -7.61 -10.65
N ARG A 80 -7.16 -8.08 -10.10
CA ARG A 80 -8.29 -7.29 -9.59
C ARG A 80 -8.19 -7.30 -8.07
N TYR A 81 -7.51 -6.32 -7.48
CA TYR A 81 -7.24 -6.35 -6.04
C TYR A 81 -8.17 -5.40 -5.28
N PRO A 82 -8.84 -5.84 -4.19
CA PRO A 82 -9.59 -4.93 -3.32
C PRO A 82 -8.65 -3.84 -2.78
N GLY A 83 -9.11 -2.59 -2.83
CA GLY A 83 -8.29 -1.45 -2.45
C GLY A 83 -7.26 -0.98 -3.47
N GLY A 84 -7.15 -1.64 -4.64
CA GLY A 84 -6.21 -1.24 -5.70
C GLY A 84 -6.31 0.26 -6.03
N LYS A 85 -5.26 1.00 -5.64
CA LYS A 85 -5.19 2.46 -5.71
C LYS A 85 -5.05 3.01 -7.13
N GLY A 86 -5.10 2.17 -8.16
CA GLY A 86 -5.02 2.60 -9.57
C GLY A 86 -6.05 3.67 -9.98
N LYS A 87 -7.24 3.69 -9.36
CA LYS A 87 -8.23 4.77 -9.57
C LYS A 87 -7.97 6.02 -8.74
N MET A 88 -7.19 5.89 -7.67
CA MET A 88 -6.82 6.94 -6.72
C MET A 88 -5.45 7.53 -6.99
N LEU A 89 -4.68 6.97 -7.93
CA LEU A 89 -3.32 7.42 -8.22
C LEU A 89 -3.26 8.91 -8.51
N ARG A 90 -4.24 9.46 -9.23
CA ARG A 90 -4.30 10.90 -9.52
C ARG A 90 -4.33 11.76 -8.24
N GLN A 91 -4.99 11.28 -7.19
CA GLN A 91 -5.13 12.03 -5.94
C GLN A 91 -3.98 11.77 -4.97
N LEU A 92 -3.31 10.62 -5.09
CA LEU A 92 -2.14 10.28 -4.28
C LEU A 92 -0.84 10.85 -4.88
N GLU A 93 -0.78 10.99 -6.21
CA GLU A 93 0.39 11.48 -6.96
C GLU A 93 0.98 12.79 -6.44
N PRO A 94 0.20 13.82 -6.04
CA PRO A 94 0.76 15.04 -5.46
C PRO A 94 1.58 14.83 -4.19
N HIS A 95 1.35 13.73 -3.47
CA HIS A 95 2.09 13.38 -2.26
C HIS A 95 3.30 12.47 -2.56
N PHE A 96 3.48 12.02 -3.79
CA PHE A 96 4.62 11.19 -4.17
C PHE A 96 5.82 12.07 -4.55
N PRO A 97 7.07 11.62 -4.31
CA PRO A 97 8.24 12.29 -4.88
C PRO A 97 8.18 12.32 -6.41
N GLU A 98 8.78 13.34 -7.02
CA GLU A 98 8.85 13.46 -8.48
C GLU A 98 9.66 12.31 -9.11
N HIS A 99 10.76 11.94 -8.45
CA HIS A 99 11.59 10.79 -8.78
C HIS A 99 11.88 9.98 -7.51
N ILE A 100 11.87 8.66 -7.63
CA ILE A 100 12.12 7.71 -6.55
C ILE A 100 13.24 6.75 -6.99
N GLY A 101 14.25 6.50 -6.15
CA GLY A 101 15.21 5.43 -6.43
C GLY A 101 14.53 4.07 -6.27
N THR A 102 13.99 3.79 -5.08
CA THR A 102 13.25 2.55 -4.82
C THR A 102 11.90 2.82 -4.19
N MET A 103 10.81 2.44 -4.87
CA MET A 103 9.47 2.46 -4.31
C MET A 103 9.17 1.11 -3.64
N VAL A 104 8.72 1.14 -2.39
CA VAL A 104 8.48 -0.06 -1.58
C VAL A 104 7.00 -0.13 -1.21
N GLU A 105 6.33 -1.22 -1.54
CA GLU A 105 4.98 -1.54 -1.06
C GLU A 105 5.06 -2.73 -0.09
N PRO A 106 5.02 -2.50 1.24
CA PRO A 106 4.98 -3.56 2.24
C PRO A 106 3.73 -4.45 2.16
N PHE A 107 2.66 -3.91 1.54
CA PHE A 107 1.36 -4.54 1.33
C PHE A 107 0.97 -4.45 -0.16
N ALA A 108 1.80 -5.03 -1.02
CA ALA A 108 1.73 -4.82 -2.46
C ALA A 108 0.39 -5.21 -3.08
N GLY A 109 -0.19 -6.35 -2.70
CA GLY A 109 -1.43 -6.84 -3.28
C GLY A 109 -1.42 -6.84 -4.81
N GLY A 110 -2.13 -5.88 -5.41
CA GLY A 110 -2.20 -5.67 -6.86
C GLY A 110 -1.08 -4.82 -7.47
N ALA A 111 -0.20 -4.20 -6.67
CA ALA A 111 0.93 -3.35 -7.06
C ALA A 111 0.57 -2.22 -8.02
N ALA A 112 -0.65 -1.67 -7.90
CA ALA A 112 -1.17 -0.71 -8.87
C ALA A 112 -0.37 0.61 -8.89
N ALA A 113 0.10 1.06 -7.72
CA ALA A 113 0.86 2.29 -7.59
C ALA A 113 2.29 2.13 -8.09
N SER A 114 3.01 1.12 -7.58
CA SER A 114 4.38 0.82 -8.00
C SER A 114 4.51 0.57 -9.49
N LEU A 115 3.60 -0.21 -10.10
CA LEU A 115 3.63 -0.44 -11.54
C LEU A 115 3.40 0.84 -12.35
N ALA A 116 2.55 1.73 -11.86
CA ALA A 116 2.30 3.01 -12.54
C ALA A 116 3.54 3.91 -12.51
N MET A 117 4.18 4.03 -11.35
CA MET A 117 5.41 4.81 -11.20
C MET A 117 6.55 4.21 -12.01
N LEU A 118 6.72 2.89 -11.98
CA LEU A 118 7.79 2.18 -12.69
C LEU A 118 7.66 2.37 -14.21
N PHE A 119 6.45 2.18 -14.75
CA PHE A 119 6.23 2.31 -16.19
C PHE A 119 6.19 3.77 -16.68
N ALA A 120 5.95 4.73 -15.79
CA ALA A 120 6.11 6.15 -16.08
C ALA A 120 7.58 6.60 -16.02
N GLY A 121 8.51 5.72 -15.58
CA GLY A 121 9.92 6.08 -15.42
C GLY A 121 10.18 7.01 -14.23
N ARG A 122 9.27 7.05 -13.25
CA ARG A 122 9.37 7.90 -12.05
C ARG A 122 9.94 7.17 -10.84
N THR A 123 10.16 5.86 -10.95
CA THR A 123 10.92 5.09 -9.97
C THR A 123 11.90 4.16 -10.67
N ASP A 124 13.13 4.04 -10.18
CA ASP A 124 14.13 3.16 -10.78
C ASP A 124 13.84 1.70 -10.48
N ARG A 125 13.46 1.39 -9.24
CA ARG A 125 13.14 0.04 -8.79
C ARG A 125 11.84 0.03 -7.99
N ILE A 126 11.22 -1.15 -7.92
CA ILE A 126 10.10 -1.39 -7.01
C ILE A 126 10.33 -2.65 -6.19
N VAL A 127 9.90 -2.62 -4.93
CA VAL A 127 9.89 -3.77 -4.01
C VAL A 127 8.45 -4.07 -3.67
N LEU A 128 8.01 -5.28 -3.99
CA LEU A 128 6.65 -5.76 -3.77
C LEU A 128 6.69 -6.82 -2.67
N ASN A 129 6.22 -6.47 -1.47
CA ASN A 129 6.06 -7.41 -0.38
C ASN A 129 4.58 -7.72 -0.15
N ASP A 130 4.24 -8.99 0.04
CA ASP A 130 2.92 -9.39 0.50
C ASP A 130 3.01 -10.70 1.28
N LEU A 131 2.28 -10.80 2.39
CA LEU A 131 2.29 -11.98 3.24
C LEU A 131 1.49 -13.15 2.62
N ASP A 132 0.47 -12.84 1.80
CA ASP A 132 -0.38 -13.83 1.14
C ASP A 132 0.47 -14.67 0.16
N PRO A 133 0.61 -15.99 0.40
CA PRO A 133 1.44 -16.85 -0.43
C PRO A 133 0.97 -16.92 -1.89
N GLY A 134 -0.33 -16.75 -2.14
CA GLY A 134 -0.89 -16.68 -3.50
C GLY A 134 -0.50 -15.40 -4.23
N VAL A 135 -0.50 -14.25 -3.54
CA VAL A 135 -0.01 -12.98 -4.11
C VAL A 135 1.49 -13.07 -4.40
N CYS A 136 2.28 -13.55 -3.45
CA CYS A 136 3.72 -13.69 -3.63
C CYS A 136 4.07 -14.70 -4.74
N ALA A 137 3.41 -15.86 -4.77
CA ALA A 137 3.60 -16.85 -5.83
C ALA A 137 3.25 -16.28 -7.21
N PHE A 138 2.17 -15.48 -7.29
CA PHE A 138 1.80 -14.80 -8.52
C PHE A 138 2.91 -13.86 -9.01
N TRP A 139 3.36 -12.92 -8.18
CA TRP A 139 4.40 -11.96 -8.59
C TRP A 139 5.72 -12.66 -8.89
N THR A 140 6.13 -13.63 -8.08
CA THR A 140 7.33 -14.44 -8.33
C THR A 140 7.24 -15.16 -9.67
N SER A 141 6.09 -15.81 -9.96
CA SER A 141 5.90 -16.52 -11.23
C SER A 141 5.85 -15.59 -12.44
N VAL A 142 5.38 -14.35 -12.27
CA VAL A 142 5.42 -13.34 -13.35
C VAL A 142 6.86 -13.01 -13.74
N LEU A 143 7.79 -12.93 -12.80
CA LEU A 143 9.17 -12.52 -13.04
C LEU A 143 10.10 -13.69 -13.38
N GLU A 144 9.96 -14.81 -12.69
CA GLU A 144 10.91 -15.93 -12.74
C GLU A 144 10.42 -17.12 -13.57
N CYS A 145 9.11 -17.31 -13.68
CA CYS A 145 8.47 -18.45 -14.37
C CYS A 145 7.42 -17.97 -15.39
N THR A 146 7.73 -16.89 -16.12
CA THR A 146 6.74 -16.16 -16.93
C THR A 146 6.04 -17.06 -17.94
N GLU A 147 6.79 -17.86 -18.69
CA GLU A 147 6.22 -18.71 -19.75
C GLU A 147 5.44 -19.90 -19.18
N GLU A 148 5.88 -20.48 -18.07
CA GLU A 148 5.16 -21.53 -17.35
C GLU A 148 3.81 -21.01 -16.84
N LEU A 149 3.79 -19.81 -16.22
CA LEU A 149 2.56 -19.16 -15.78
C LEU A 149 1.64 -18.86 -16.96
N LEU A 150 2.17 -18.34 -18.07
CA LEU A 150 1.39 -18.05 -19.27
C LEU A 150 0.82 -19.31 -19.94
N ASN A 151 1.53 -20.44 -19.87
CA ASN A 151 1.06 -21.73 -20.36
C ASN A 151 -0.05 -22.29 -19.46
N ALA A 152 0.12 -22.23 -18.14
CA ALA A 152 -0.93 -22.60 -17.20
C ALA A 152 -2.18 -21.72 -17.40
N ALA A 153 -2.00 -20.40 -17.54
CA ALA A 153 -3.09 -19.46 -17.75
C ALA A 153 -3.81 -19.67 -19.08
N ARG A 154 -3.11 -20.10 -20.15
CA ARG A 154 -3.72 -20.34 -21.46
C ARG A 154 -4.83 -21.39 -21.42
N ASN A 155 -4.73 -22.34 -20.50
CA ASN A 155 -5.67 -23.45 -20.38
C ASN A 155 -6.92 -23.10 -19.56
N ILE A 156 -6.94 -21.97 -18.85
CA ILE A 156 -8.10 -21.52 -18.06
C ILE A 156 -9.26 -21.21 -19.00
N GLN A 157 -10.40 -21.88 -18.80
CA GLN A 157 -11.64 -21.66 -19.56
C GLN A 157 -12.57 -20.64 -18.88
N GLY A 158 -12.35 -20.34 -17.61
CA GLY A 158 -13.17 -19.42 -16.82
C GLY A 158 -14.41 -20.06 -16.22
N THR A 159 -14.38 -21.35 -15.90
CA THR A 159 -15.56 -22.09 -15.40
C THR A 159 -15.73 -21.99 -13.88
N ARG A 160 -16.92 -22.38 -13.40
CA ARG A 160 -17.19 -22.47 -11.97
C ARG A 160 -16.35 -23.56 -11.30
N GLU A 161 -16.12 -24.66 -11.99
CA GLU A 161 -15.31 -25.80 -11.54
C GLU A 161 -13.86 -25.37 -11.31
N GLU A 162 -13.27 -24.66 -12.28
CA GLU A 162 -11.92 -24.09 -12.17
C GLU A 162 -11.83 -23.09 -11.01
N PHE A 163 -12.83 -22.23 -10.83
CA PHE A 163 -12.89 -21.33 -9.68
C PHE A 163 -12.87 -22.09 -8.35
N LEU A 164 -13.69 -23.13 -8.22
CA LEU A 164 -13.75 -23.93 -6.99
C LEU A 164 -12.46 -24.71 -6.74
N GLN A 165 -11.83 -25.26 -7.79
CA GLN A 165 -10.53 -25.91 -7.68
C GLN A 165 -9.45 -24.94 -7.23
N ALA A 166 -9.39 -23.75 -7.83
CA ALA A 166 -8.48 -22.69 -7.43
C ALA A 166 -8.67 -22.30 -5.95
N LYS A 167 -9.92 -22.17 -5.48
CA LYS A 167 -10.17 -21.90 -4.05
C LYS A 167 -9.65 -23.01 -3.13
N ARG A 168 -9.80 -24.29 -3.50
CA ARG A 168 -9.26 -25.40 -2.68
C ARG A 168 -7.75 -25.34 -2.52
N ILE A 169 -7.03 -24.96 -3.58
CA ILE A 169 -5.57 -24.75 -3.54
C ILE A 169 -5.24 -23.58 -2.62
N LEU A 170 -5.94 -22.45 -2.78
CA LEU A 170 -5.69 -21.25 -1.97
C LEU A 170 -6.08 -21.37 -0.49
N ASP A 171 -7.02 -22.26 -0.16
CA ASP A 171 -7.46 -22.49 1.22
C ASP A 171 -6.52 -23.45 1.98
N ARG A 172 -5.61 -24.11 1.26
CA ARG A 172 -4.56 -25.00 1.78
C ARG A 172 -3.26 -24.82 0.99
N PRO A 173 -2.69 -23.61 1.00
CA PRO A 173 -1.46 -23.36 0.25
C PRO A 173 -0.34 -24.21 0.84
N ASP A 174 0.47 -24.80 -0.03
CA ASP A 174 1.81 -25.27 0.35
C ASP A 174 2.67 -24.03 0.69
N ASP A 175 3.65 -24.19 1.57
CA ASP A 175 4.63 -23.13 1.85
C ASP A 175 5.47 -22.79 0.60
N ARG A 176 5.49 -23.67 -0.39
CA ARG A 176 6.16 -23.46 -1.68
C ARG A 176 5.37 -22.51 -2.60
N LEU A 177 6.07 -21.49 -3.10
CA LEU A 177 5.57 -20.53 -4.10
C LEU A 177 5.59 -21.14 -5.51
N THR A 178 4.65 -22.04 -5.82
CA THR A 178 4.61 -22.75 -7.11
C THR A 178 3.84 -22.00 -8.19
N VAL A 179 4.12 -22.33 -9.46
CA VAL A 179 3.33 -21.85 -10.61
C VAL A 179 1.86 -22.30 -10.52
N GLU A 180 1.60 -23.47 -9.91
CA GLU A 180 0.22 -23.93 -9.65
C GLU A 180 -0.51 -23.00 -8.69
N LEU A 181 0.14 -22.60 -7.58
CA LEU A 181 -0.41 -21.66 -6.63
C LEU A 181 -0.66 -20.28 -7.28
N ALA A 182 0.29 -19.81 -8.09
CA ALA A 182 0.15 -18.57 -8.87
C ALA A 182 -1.03 -18.62 -9.85
N ALA A 183 -1.18 -19.71 -10.60
CA ALA A 183 -2.27 -19.92 -11.54
C ALA A 183 -3.62 -20.04 -10.82
N ALA A 184 -3.67 -20.74 -9.68
CA ALA A 184 -4.86 -20.81 -8.83
C ALA A 184 -5.24 -19.42 -8.30
N PHE A 185 -4.29 -18.64 -7.80
CA PHE A 185 -4.53 -17.27 -7.36
C PHE A 185 -5.11 -16.40 -8.48
N LEU A 186 -4.47 -16.41 -9.66
CA LEU A 186 -4.93 -15.67 -10.83
C LEU A 186 -6.34 -16.08 -11.25
N THR A 187 -6.63 -17.39 -11.29
CA THR A 187 -7.95 -17.93 -11.65
C THR A 187 -9.02 -17.45 -10.69
N ALA A 188 -8.80 -17.65 -9.38
CA ALA A 188 -9.75 -17.22 -8.35
C ALA A 188 -9.94 -15.69 -8.40
N ASN A 189 -8.87 -14.93 -8.57
CA ASN A 189 -8.91 -13.47 -8.65
C ASN A 189 -9.69 -12.95 -9.87
N GLN A 190 -9.55 -13.56 -11.04
CA GLN A 190 -10.31 -13.09 -12.22
C GLN A 190 -11.80 -13.43 -12.12
N LEU A 191 -12.14 -14.58 -11.54
CA LEU A 191 -13.51 -15.10 -11.51
C LEU A 191 -14.30 -14.66 -10.27
N ALA A 192 -13.64 -14.26 -9.18
CA ALA A 192 -14.31 -13.83 -7.95
C ALA A 192 -15.05 -12.49 -8.08
N PHE A 193 -16.08 -12.32 -7.24
CA PHE A 193 -16.72 -11.02 -7.05
C PHE A 193 -15.70 -9.97 -6.60
N SER A 194 -15.57 -8.89 -7.37
CA SER A 194 -14.57 -7.82 -7.20
C SER A 194 -13.11 -8.28 -7.11
N GLY A 195 -12.81 -9.52 -7.52
CA GLY A 195 -11.46 -10.12 -7.43
C GLY A 195 -11.02 -10.54 -6.03
N ILE A 196 -11.93 -10.51 -5.05
CA ILE A 196 -11.67 -10.96 -3.68
C ILE A 196 -11.66 -12.49 -3.67
N THR A 197 -10.49 -13.13 -3.54
CA THR A 197 -10.38 -14.60 -3.63
C THR A 197 -11.13 -15.36 -2.54
N LYS A 198 -11.46 -14.68 -1.42
CA LYS A 198 -12.35 -15.20 -0.35
C LYS A 198 -13.83 -15.15 -0.70
N ALA A 199 -14.23 -14.25 -1.59
CA ALA A 199 -15.62 -14.09 -1.98
C ALA A 199 -16.12 -15.27 -2.82
N GLY A 200 -17.42 -15.23 -3.13
CA GLY A 200 -18.03 -16.10 -4.12
C GLY A 200 -17.62 -15.71 -5.55
N ILE A 201 -17.97 -16.58 -6.49
CA ILE A 201 -17.80 -16.32 -7.92
C ILE A 201 -18.64 -15.10 -8.32
N ALA A 202 -18.13 -14.27 -9.22
CA ALA A 202 -18.88 -13.12 -9.72
C ALA A 202 -20.08 -13.57 -10.57
N GLY A 203 -21.16 -12.80 -10.58
CA GLY A 203 -22.33 -13.13 -11.41
C GLY A 203 -22.07 -13.09 -12.92
N ASP A 204 -21.06 -12.35 -13.36
CA ASP A 204 -20.64 -12.18 -14.75
C ASP A 204 -19.35 -12.95 -15.10
N TYR A 205 -18.96 -13.95 -14.29
CA TYR A 205 -17.67 -14.66 -14.38
C TYR A 205 -17.35 -15.23 -15.76
N GLU A 206 -18.35 -15.76 -16.47
CA GLU A 206 -18.22 -16.35 -17.82
C GLU A 206 -17.61 -15.40 -18.85
N ARG A 207 -17.69 -14.08 -18.62
CA ARG A 207 -17.17 -13.03 -19.53
C ARG A 207 -15.91 -12.35 -19.01
N ARG A 208 -15.42 -12.73 -17.82
CA ARG A 208 -14.32 -12.02 -17.15
C ARG A 208 -12.95 -12.47 -17.60
N TRP A 209 -12.79 -13.76 -17.90
CA TRP A 209 -11.51 -14.31 -18.31
C TRP A 209 -11.15 -13.82 -19.71
N ASN A 210 -9.99 -13.17 -19.82
CA ASN A 210 -9.44 -12.71 -21.09
C ASN A 210 -7.94 -12.98 -21.08
N TYR A 211 -7.57 -14.16 -21.60
CA TYR A 211 -6.18 -14.60 -21.63
C TYR A 211 -5.25 -13.59 -22.30
N LYS A 212 -5.62 -13.08 -23.49
CA LYS A 212 -4.79 -12.13 -24.25
C LYS A 212 -4.42 -10.91 -23.39
N LYS A 213 -5.43 -10.29 -22.77
CA LYS A 213 -5.22 -9.10 -21.93
C LYS A 213 -4.37 -9.38 -20.69
N VAL A 214 -4.57 -10.54 -20.05
CA VAL A 214 -3.77 -10.96 -18.89
C VAL A 214 -2.32 -11.22 -19.32
N ALA A 215 -2.14 -11.96 -20.42
CA ALA A 215 -0.84 -12.31 -20.96
C ALA A 215 -0.02 -11.08 -21.38
N ASP A 216 -0.65 -10.12 -22.05
CA ASP A 216 0.01 -8.87 -22.48
C ASP A 216 0.54 -8.07 -21.28
N ARG A 217 -0.21 -8.04 -20.17
CA ARG A 217 0.21 -7.37 -18.94
C ARG A 217 1.35 -8.12 -18.24
N ILE A 218 1.24 -9.45 -18.12
CA ILE A 218 2.29 -10.29 -17.53
C ILE A 218 3.60 -10.10 -18.31
N ARG A 219 3.58 -10.19 -19.65
CA ARG A 219 4.79 -9.98 -20.46
C ARG A 219 5.36 -8.58 -20.31
N ARG A 220 4.51 -7.55 -20.26
CA ARG A 220 4.96 -6.18 -20.02
C ARG A 220 5.68 -6.05 -18.69
N ILE A 221 5.18 -6.68 -17.63
CA ILE A 221 5.80 -6.65 -16.29
C ILE A 221 7.11 -7.45 -16.29
N ALA A 222 7.12 -8.64 -16.88
CA ALA A 222 8.31 -9.48 -16.98
C ALA A 222 9.47 -8.79 -17.71
N ALA A 223 9.18 -7.91 -18.68
CA ALA A 223 10.19 -7.09 -19.35
C ALA A 223 10.92 -6.11 -18.42
N TYR A 224 10.41 -5.87 -17.21
CA TYR A 224 11.01 -5.02 -16.18
C TYR A 224 11.58 -5.82 -15.00
N LYS A 225 11.72 -7.15 -15.12
CA LYS A 225 12.09 -8.02 -13.98
C LYS A 225 13.33 -7.57 -13.20
N ASP A 226 14.35 -7.04 -13.87
CA ASP A 226 15.60 -6.59 -13.22
C ASP A 226 15.41 -5.35 -12.33
N ARG A 227 14.23 -4.72 -12.40
CA ARG A 227 13.80 -3.54 -11.63
C ARG A 227 12.71 -3.86 -10.60
N ILE A 228 12.31 -5.13 -10.46
CA ILE A 228 11.24 -5.56 -9.56
C ILE A 228 11.78 -6.62 -8.61
N THR A 229 11.71 -6.35 -7.30
CA THR A 229 12.00 -7.34 -6.25
C THR A 229 10.68 -7.80 -5.62
N VAL A 230 10.53 -9.10 -5.38
CA VAL A 230 9.37 -9.68 -4.70
C VAL A 230 9.80 -10.28 -3.37
N MET A 231 9.07 -9.99 -2.30
CA MET A 231 9.34 -10.46 -0.94
C MET A 231 8.07 -11.07 -0.33
N ARG A 232 8.26 -11.95 0.64
CA ARG A 232 7.20 -12.49 1.51
C ARG A 232 7.70 -12.45 2.94
N MET A 233 7.68 -11.27 3.52
CA MET A 233 8.13 -10.97 4.87
C MET A 233 7.05 -10.24 5.64
N ASP A 234 7.19 -10.19 6.96
CA ASP A 234 6.36 -9.32 7.78
C ASP A 234 6.55 -7.86 7.33
N ALA A 235 5.43 -7.16 7.16
CA ALA A 235 5.46 -5.81 6.60
C ALA A 235 6.22 -4.81 7.49
N LEU A 236 6.24 -5.01 8.82
CA LEU A 236 6.98 -4.14 9.73
C LEU A 236 8.49 -4.29 9.51
N GLN A 237 8.96 -5.53 9.31
CA GLN A 237 10.36 -5.80 8.97
C GLN A 237 10.78 -5.13 7.65
N VAL A 238 9.92 -5.17 6.63
CA VAL A 238 10.18 -4.50 5.35
C VAL A 238 10.21 -2.98 5.53
N ILE A 239 9.33 -2.41 6.33
CA ILE A 239 9.36 -0.96 6.62
C ILE A 239 10.66 -0.58 7.30
N GLU A 240 11.06 -1.32 8.35
CA GLU A 240 12.32 -1.09 9.07
C GLU A 240 13.55 -1.22 8.17
N GLU A 241 13.60 -2.23 7.30
CA GLU A 241 14.73 -2.45 6.40
C GLU A 241 14.89 -1.32 5.38
N PHE A 242 13.78 -0.85 4.81
CA PHE A 242 13.80 0.10 3.70
C PHE A 242 13.69 1.57 4.11
N TYR A 243 13.50 1.89 5.41
CA TYR A 243 13.35 3.27 5.87
C TYR A 243 14.63 4.12 5.74
N TRP A 244 15.81 3.52 5.76
CA TRP A 244 17.09 4.22 6.01
C TRP A 244 17.75 4.86 4.77
N SER A 245 16.98 5.30 3.76
CA SER A 245 17.53 5.90 2.54
C SER A 245 16.59 6.92 1.92
N ALA A 246 17.09 8.15 1.72
CA ALA A 246 16.29 9.27 1.22
C ALA A 246 15.81 9.06 -0.23
N ASP A 247 16.44 8.13 -0.95
CA ASP A 247 16.02 7.71 -2.29
C ASP A 247 14.86 6.69 -2.25
N HIS A 248 14.48 6.21 -1.07
CA HIS A 248 13.36 5.30 -0.90
C HIS A 248 12.05 6.05 -0.66
N PHE A 249 10.98 5.46 -1.18
CA PHE A 249 9.61 5.87 -0.93
C PHE A 249 8.78 4.68 -0.50
N LEU A 250 8.18 4.73 0.68
CA LEU A 250 7.34 3.67 1.22
C LEU A 250 5.88 4.03 1.01
N PHE A 251 5.19 3.25 0.18
CA PHE A 251 3.74 3.36 -0.01
C PHE A 251 3.05 2.23 0.76
N ILE A 252 2.44 2.60 1.88
CA ILE A 252 1.92 1.66 2.87
C ILE A 252 0.39 1.63 2.77
N ASP A 253 -0.16 0.57 2.15
CA ASP A 253 -1.61 0.34 1.98
C ASP A 253 -2.05 -0.95 2.69
N PRO A 254 -2.09 -0.95 4.04
CA PRO A 254 -2.40 -2.13 4.83
C PRO A 254 -3.86 -2.56 4.67
N PRO A 255 -4.23 -3.78 5.13
CA PRO A 255 -5.62 -4.20 5.22
C PRO A 255 -6.51 -3.15 5.91
N TYR A 256 -7.76 -2.98 5.48
CA TYR A 256 -8.69 -2.07 6.16
C TYR A 256 -9.04 -2.56 7.55
N VAL A 257 -9.16 -1.63 8.49
CA VAL A 257 -9.46 -1.93 9.90
C VAL A 257 -10.80 -2.65 10.02
N LEU A 258 -11.85 -2.11 9.39
CA LEU A 258 -13.21 -2.65 9.57
C LEU A 258 -13.56 -3.79 8.62
N ARG A 259 -12.95 -3.81 7.43
CA ARG A 259 -13.30 -4.76 6.34
C ARG A 259 -12.21 -5.78 6.03
N GLY A 260 -11.05 -5.70 6.68
CA GLY A 260 -9.86 -6.48 6.34
C GLY A 260 -10.13 -7.98 6.28
N LYS A 261 -10.71 -8.54 7.35
CA LYS A 261 -11.05 -9.97 7.45
C LYS A 261 -11.97 -10.49 6.35
N GLN A 262 -12.79 -9.64 5.74
CA GLN A 262 -13.68 -10.02 4.63
C GLN A 262 -12.99 -9.96 3.26
N LEU A 263 -11.96 -9.13 3.13
CA LEU A 263 -11.32 -8.79 1.86
C LEU A 263 -10.02 -9.55 1.62
N TYR A 264 -9.23 -9.79 2.68
CA TYR A 264 -7.87 -10.31 2.57
C TYR A 264 -7.74 -11.68 3.25
N ARG A 265 -6.85 -12.53 2.72
CA ARG A 265 -6.53 -13.85 3.31
C ARG A 265 -5.64 -13.71 4.54
N GLU A 266 -4.64 -12.85 4.43
CA GLU A 266 -3.89 -12.29 5.56
C GLU A 266 -4.51 -10.94 5.91
N TRP A 267 -4.91 -10.74 7.17
CA TRP A 267 -5.49 -9.48 7.62
C TRP A 267 -4.87 -9.06 8.93
N TYR A 268 -4.88 -7.76 9.17
CA TYR A 268 -4.49 -7.18 10.45
C TYR A 268 -5.67 -7.18 11.42
N GLU A 269 -5.38 -7.51 12.67
CA GLU A 269 -6.20 -7.19 13.83
C GLU A 269 -5.88 -5.78 14.33
N MET A 270 -6.66 -5.29 15.30
CA MET A 270 -6.51 -3.91 15.80
C MET A 270 -5.11 -3.65 16.37
N ASP A 271 -4.56 -4.62 17.10
CA ASP A 271 -3.21 -4.50 17.64
C ASP A 271 -2.14 -4.46 16.55
N ASP A 272 -2.35 -5.13 15.41
CA ASP A 272 -1.42 -5.08 14.28
C ASP A 272 -1.42 -3.69 13.62
N HIS A 273 -2.62 -3.08 13.49
CA HIS A 273 -2.75 -1.69 13.04
C HIS A 273 -2.05 -0.71 13.96
N LYS A 274 -2.20 -0.89 15.27
CA LYS A 274 -1.53 -0.07 16.28
C LYS A 274 -0.01 -0.24 16.23
N ARG A 275 0.50 -1.48 16.06
CA ARG A 275 1.95 -1.72 15.90
C ARG A 275 2.51 -1.06 14.64
N LEU A 276 1.79 -1.11 13.52
CA LEU A 276 2.20 -0.41 12.29
C LEU A 276 2.29 1.10 12.48
N ALA A 277 1.26 1.71 13.08
CA ALA A 277 1.27 3.14 13.34
C ALA A 277 2.37 3.54 14.33
N GLY A 278 2.59 2.75 15.39
CA GLY A 278 3.67 2.94 16.35
C GLY A 278 5.04 2.89 15.69
N LEU A 279 5.31 1.89 14.84
CA LEU A 279 6.57 1.82 14.09
C LEU A 279 6.78 3.06 13.21
N ILE A 280 5.74 3.48 12.46
CA ILE A 280 5.84 4.66 11.59
C ILE A 280 6.09 5.91 12.43
N GLN A 281 5.41 6.07 13.56
CA GLN A 281 5.62 7.16 14.51
C GLN A 281 7.06 7.16 15.02
N ASP A 282 7.56 6.03 15.52
CA ASP A 282 8.90 5.90 16.09
C ASP A 282 9.98 6.24 15.06
N LEU A 283 9.86 5.68 13.84
CA LEU A 283 10.78 5.97 12.75
C LEU A 283 10.76 7.45 12.35
N THR A 284 9.57 8.01 12.13
CA THR A 284 9.44 9.38 11.62
C THR A 284 9.77 10.45 12.65
N LEU A 285 9.49 10.21 13.93
CA LEU A 285 9.83 11.15 15.00
C LEU A 285 11.28 11.01 15.45
N SER A 286 11.82 9.80 15.55
CA SER A 286 13.19 9.60 16.07
C SER A 286 14.25 9.76 14.99
N TYR A 287 13.93 9.39 13.74
CA TYR A 287 14.88 9.36 12.61
C TYR A 287 14.31 10.07 11.37
N PRO A 288 13.90 11.33 11.49
CA PRO A 288 13.23 12.07 10.42
C PRO A 288 14.07 12.16 9.13
N GLY A 289 13.40 12.23 7.99
CA GLY A 289 14.03 12.49 6.69
C GLY A 289 14.73 11.28 6.06
N CYS A 290 14.67 10.10 6.68
CA CYS A 290 15.30 8.91 6.14
C CYS A 290 14.57 8.36 4.91
N ALA A 291 13.24 8.27 4.89
CA ALA A 291 12.47 7.95 3.70
C ALA A 291 11.11 8.65 3.74
N LYS A 292 10.58 9.01 2.57
CA LYS A 292 9.20 9.52 2.48
C LYS A 292 8.20 8.37 2.61
N ILE A 293 7.17 8.57 3.42
CA ILE A 293 6.11 7.61 3.68
C ILE A 293 4.76 8.20 3.27
N VAL A 294 3.99 7.43 2.51
CA VAL A 294 2.55 7.66 2.34
C VAL A 294 1.80 6.44 2.84
N VAL A 295 0.90 6.67 3.80
CA VAL A 295 0.01 5.63 4.32
C VAL A 295 -1.40 5.86 3.80
N THR A 296 -2.12 4.81 3.45
CA THR A 296 -3.54 4.91 3.11
C THR A 296 -4.39 4.00 4.00
N TYR A 297 -5.49 4.52 4.53
CA TYR A 297 -6.38 3.79 5.43
C TYR A 297 -7.85 4.08 5.15
N ASP A 298 -8.75 3.20 5.60
CA ASP A 298 -10.14 3.61 5.80
C ASP A 298 -10.24 4.61 6.96
N ALA A 299 -10.99 5.69 6.76
CA ALA A 299 -11.24 6.66 7.80
C ALA A 299 -12.13 6.05 8.90
N CYS A 300 -11.59 5.89 10.10
CA CYS A 300 -12.31 5.49 11.31
C CYS A 300 -11.67 6.17 12.54
N PRO A 301 -12.36 6.19 13.70
CA PRO A 301 -11.82 6.83 14.90
C PRO A 301 -10.42 6.31 15.26
N GLU A 302 -10.18 5.01 15.10
CA GLU A 302 -8.90 4.38 15.41
C GLU A 302 -7.77 4.88 14.50
N THR A 303 -7.99 4.96 13.18
CA THR A 303 -6.96 5.45 12.25
C THR A 303 -6.73 6.94 12.37
N GLU A 304 -7.75 7.71 12.78
CA GLU A 304 -7.56 9.13 13.11
C GLU A 304 -6.71 9.33 14.35
N GLU A 305 -6.92 8.50 15.39
CA GLU A 305 -6.14 8.51 16.64
C GLU A 305 -4.71 8.01 16.44
N TYR A 306 -4.51 6.90 15.72
CA TYR A 306 -3.19 6.30 15.50
C TYR A 306 -2.21 7.22 14.77
N TYR A 307 -2.72 8.10 13.92
CA TYR A 307 -1.93 9.09 13.20
C TYR A 307 -2.19 10.51 13.72
N ASP A 308 -2.53 10.66 15.00
CA ASP A 308 -2.64 11.95 15.70
C ASP A 308 -1.36 12.28 16.47
N PHE A 309 -0.28 12.47 15.72
CA PHE A 309 0.98 12.96 16.26
C PHE A 309 1.52 14.11 15.39
N PRO A 310 2.47 14.91 15.90
CA PRO A 310 2.96 16.08 15.19
C PRO A 310 3.51 15.76 13.80
N TYR A 311 3.41 16.73 12.90
CA TYR A 311 4.01 16.72 11.55
C TYR A 311 3.39 15.76 10.53
N VAL A 312 2.36 15.00 10.90
CA VAL A 312 1.60 14.18 9.95
C VAL A 312 0.77 15.06 9.02
N GLU A 313 0.97 14.94 7.71
CA GLU A 313 0.08 15.52 6.71
C GLU A 313 -1.13 14.61 6.51
N LYS A 314 -2.24 14.89 7.21
CA LYS A 314 -3.50 14.15 7.04
C LYS A 314 -4.34 14.77 5.91
N PHE A 315 -4.81 13.95 4.97
CA PHE A 315 -5.75 14.35 3.93
C PHE A 315 -6.81 13.28 3.69
N TYR A 316 -7.97 13.69 3.18
CA TYR A 316 -9.15 12.83 3.06
C TYR A 316 -9.53 12.59 1.60
N GLN A 317 -9.88 11.34 1.28
CA GLN A 317 -10.30 10.97 -0.06
C GLN A 317 -11.61 10.18 -0.06
N GLN A 318 -12.62 10.68 -0.76
CA GLN A 318 -13.88 9.96 -0.94
C GLN A 318 -13.70 8.75 -1.87
N ARG A 319 -14.16 7.58 -1.44
CA ARG A 319 -14.32 6.41 -2.31
C ARG A 319 -15.63 6.47 -3.10
N ASN A 320 -15.52 6.51 -4.42
CA ASN A 320 -16.63 6.18 -5.30
C ASN A 320 -16.78 4.65 -5.40
N TYR A 321 -17.46 4.02 -4.42
CA TYR A 321 -17.85 2.61 -4.56
C TYR A 321 -18.85 2.45 -5.72
N SER A 322 -18.61 1.46 -6.58
CA SER A 322 -19.64 0.89 -7.47
C SER A 322 -20.35 -0.32 -6.85
N CYS A 323 -19.99 -0.70 -5.61
CA CYS A 323 -20.64 -1.77 -4.87
C CYS A 323 -21.72 -1.15 -3.99
N GLY A 324 -22.91 -0.99 -4.58
CA GLY A 324 -24.08 -0.46 -3.89
C GLY A 324 -24.44 -1.31 -2.67
N CYS A 325 -24.84 -0.62 -1.60
CA CYS A 325 -25.55 -1.22 -0.48
C CYS A 325 -26.60 -2.20 -0.99
N SER A 326 -26.63 -3.39 -0.39
CA SER A 326 -27.79 -4.27 -0.41
C SER A 326 -29.03 -3.41 -0.14
N ARG A 327 -29.98 -3.40 -1.08
CA ARG A 327 -31.33 -2.94 -0.80
C ARG A 327 -31.80 -3.75 0.40
N SER A 328 -32.04 -3.07 1.52
CA SER A 328 -32.84 -3.61 2.61
C SER A 328 -34.12 -4.17 2.00
N ALA A 329 -34.39 -5.45 2.24
CA ALA A 329 -35.70 -6.03 1.99
C ALA A 329 -36.71 -5.13 2.69
N LYS A 330 -37.62 -4.53 1.91
CA LYS A 330 -38.84 -3.96 2.45
C LYS A 330 -39.78 -5.13 2.70
N ASP A 331 -40.25 -5.21 3.94
CA ASP A 331 -41.43 -5.99 4.32
C ASP A 331 -42.65 -5.65 3.44
#